data_AF-Q8TJL4-F1
#
_entry.id   AF-Q8TJL4-F1
#
_cell.length_a   1.000
_cell.length_b   1.000
_cell.length_c   1.000
_cell.angle_alpha   90.00
_cell.angle_beta   90.00
_cell.angle_gamma   90.00
#
_symmetry.space_group_name_H-M   'P 1'
#
loop_
_entity.id
_entity.type
_entity.pdbx_description
1 polymer ?
#
loop_
_entity_poly.entity_id
_entity_poly.type
_entity_poly.pdbx_seq_one_letter_code
_entity_poly.pdbx_strand_id
1 'polypeptide(L)'
;MLLIIAILIWAIFNSFSGCLFKPYYEYSVQEIEVMQELDKSYELSSEPSILYLSDGVCSYYINSKSYCRYYYPLPVQRANYNPNLYETQVYKETFDCILNYSGDFIVVQTDWFDLNFEKNKPIKEKIYSSYGVVDETPTSKRHYVIFKKK
;
A
#
# COMPACT_ATOMS: atom_id res chain seq x y z
N MET A 1 -46.35 -10.81 20.97
CA MET A 1 -46.31 -9.96 19.75
C MET A 1 -45.12 -9.00 19.74
N LEU A 2 -44.93 -8.16 20.76
CA LEU A 2 -43.77 -7.23 20.86
C LEU A 2 -42.40 -7.93 20.83
N LEU A 3 -42.25 -9.08 21.51
CA LEU A 3 -41.00 -9.86 21.51
C LEU A 3 -40.64 -10.39 20.11
N ILE A 4 -41.62 -10.84 19.34
CA ILE A 4 -41.44 -11.37 17.98
C ILE A 4 -41.00 -10.24 17.04
N ILE A 5 -41.59 -9.05 17.18
CA ILE A 5 -41.20 -7.86 16.41
C ILE A 5 -39.77 -7.45 16.75
N ALA A 6 -39.38 -7.45 18.03
CA ALA A 6 -38.01 -7.14 18.44
C ALA A 6 -36.99 -8.14 17.88
N ILE A 7 -37.29 -9.45 17.88
CA ILE A 7 -36.44 -10.48 17.30
C ILE A 7 -36.31 -10.30 15.78
N LEU A 8 -37.40 -9.98 15.08
CA LEU A 8 -37.36 -9.72 13.63
C LEU A 8 -36.53 -8.48 13.30
N ILE A 9 -36.68 -7.37 14.04
CA ILE A 9 -35.87 -6.16 13.86
C ILE A 9 -34.38 -6.47 14.11
N TRP A 10 -34.07 -7.21 15.18
CA TRP A 10 -32.70 -7.63 15.48
C TRP A 10 -32.11 -8.51 14.38
N ALA A 11 -32.86 -9.47 13.85
CA ALA A 11 -32.42 -10.34 12.77
C ALA A 11 -32.19 -9.57 11.46
N ILE A 12 -33.09 -8.64 11.10
CA ILE A 12 -32.95 -7.79 9.91
C ILE A 12 -31.72 -6.88 10.05
N PHE A 13 -31.54 -6.23 11.20
CA PHE A 13 -30.41 -5.33 11.44
C PHE A 13 -29.05 -6.06 11.38
N ASN A 14 -28.95 -7.24 12.00
CA ASN A 14 -27.72 -8.05 11.94
C ASN A 14 -27.46 -8.61 10.54
N SER A 15 -28.51 -9.06 9.83
CA SER A 15 -28.37 -9.55 8.45
C SER A 15 -27.93 -8.45 7.49
N PHE A 16 -28.48 -7.24 7.65
CA PHE A 16 -28.09 -6.08 6.86
C PHE A 16 -26.64 -5.67 7.12
N SER A 17 -26.25 -5.63 8.39
CA SER A 17 -24.87 -5.32 8.80
C SER A 17 -23.88 -6.38 8.26
N GLY A 18 -24.25 -7.67 8.31
CA GLY A 18 -23.47 -8.75 7.74
C GLY A 18 -23.33 -8.69 6.22
N CYS A 19 -24.41 -8.40 5.49
CA CYS A 19 -24.38 -8.24 4.04
C CYS A 19 -23.51 -7.05 3.60
N LEU A 20 -23.51 -5.95 4.35
CA LEU A 20 -22.65 -4.79 4.07
C LEU A 20 -21.18 -5.07 4.40
N PHE A 21 -20.90 -5.81 5.48
CA PHE A 21 -19.54 -6.08 5.92
C PHE A 21 -18.86 -7.21 5.14
N LYS A 22 -19.63 -8.17 4.62
CA LYS A 22 -19.11 -9.36 3.92
C LYS A 22 -18.13 -9.01 2.78
N PRO A 23 -18.43 -8.06 1.87
CA PRO A 23 -17.46 -7.68 0.84
C PRO A 23 -16.16 -7.15 1.43
N TYR A 24 -16.21 -6.30 2.46
CA TYR A 24 -15.01 -5.77 3.13
C TYR A 24 -14.15 -6.88 3.74
N TYR A 25 -14.80 -7.89 4.35
CA TYR A 25 -14.11 -9.05 4.90
C TYR A 25 -13.45 -9.89 3.81
N GLU A 26 -14.20 -10.25 2.75
CA GLU A 26 -13.68 -11.03 1.62
C GLU A 26 -12.49 -10.34 0.95
N TYR A 27 -12.56 -9.01 0.77
CA TYR A 27 -11.43 -8.24 0.26
C TYR A 27 -10.22 -8.28 1.21
N SER A 28 -10.44 -8.13 2.51
CA SER A 28 -9.34 -8.19 3.48
C SER A 28 -8.66 -9.56 3.48
N VAL A 29 -9.42 -10.64 3.34
CA VAL A 29 -8.87 -12.00 3.24
C VAL A 29 -8.04 -12.16 1.95
N GLN A 30 -8.56 -11.71 0.81
CA GLN A 30 -7.83 -11.75 -0.46
C GLN A 30 -6.51 -10.97 -0.39
N GLU A 31 -6.50 -9.79 0.23
CA GLU A 31 -5.29 -8.99 0.40
C GLU A 31 -4.26 -9.69 1.28
N ILE A 32 -4.70 -10.35 2.36
CA ILE A 32 -3.81 -11.15 3.22
C ILE A 32 -3.15 -12.27 2.42
N GLU A 33 -3.93 -13.03 1.65
CA GLU A 33 -3.43 -14.15 0.84
C GLU A 33 -2.39 -13.67 -0.17
N VAL A 34 -2.68 -12.59 -0.90
CA VAL A 34 -1.74 -11.99 -1.85
C VAL A 34 -0.44 -11.54 -1.15
N MET A 35 -0.53 -10.85 -0.01
CA MET A 35 0.66 -10.40 0.71
C MET A 35 1.51 -11.58 1.22
N GLN A 36 0.87 -12.67 1.67
CA GLN A 36 1.55 -13.89 2.08
C GLN A 36 2.23 -14.60 0.90
N GLU A 37 1.60 -14.64 -0.27
CA GLU A 37 2.19 -15.21 -1.48
C GLU A 37 3.39 -14.41 -1.98
N LEU A 38 3.29 -13.07 -1.99
CA LEU A 38 4.40 -12.19 -2.32
C LEU A 38 5.56 -12.34 -1.33
N ASP A 39 5.26 -12.38 -0.03
CA ASP A 39 6.28 -12.61 1.00
C ASP A 39 6.98 -13.96 0.82
N LYS A 40 6.22 -15.03 0.60
CA LYS A 40 6.79 -16.36 0.36
C LYS A 40 7.66 -16.43 -0.90
N SER A 41 7.31 -15.69 -1.95
CA SER A 41 8.00 -15.73 -3.24
C SER A 41 9.30 -14.95 -3.24
N TYR A 42 9.38 -13.88 -2.44
CA TYR A 42 10.50 -12.93 -2.47
C TYR A 42 11.19 -12.73 -1.11
N GLU A 43 10.75 -13.45 -0.07
CA GLU A 43 11.24 -13.37 1.32
C GLU A 43 11.21 -11.94 1.90
N LEU A 44 10.21 -11.16 1.52
CA LEU A 44 10.10 -9.72 1.81
C LEU A 44 10.15 -9.40 3.31
N SER A 45 9.57 -10.24 4.15
CA SER A 45 9.55 -10.12 5.61
C SER A 45 10.92 -10.32 6.26
N SER A 46 11.87 -10.94 5.54
CA SER A 46 13.25 -11.13 6.01
C SER A 46 14.14 -9.91 5.71
N GLU A 47 13.67 -8.99 4.86
CA GLU A 47 14.42 -7.78 4.54
C GLU A 47 14.57 -6.88 5.76
N PRO A 48 15.74 -6.27 6.00
CA PRO A 48 15.95 -5.35 7.12
C PRO A 48 15.04 -4.12 7.02
N SER A 49 14.77 -3.67 5.79
CA SER A 49 13.78 -2.65 5.49
C SER A 49 13.39 -2.63 4.01
N ILE A 50 12.12 -2.38 3.74
CA ILE A 50 11.56 -2.21 2.39
C ILE A 50 11.13 -0.77 2.19
N LEU A 51 11.34 -0.23 0.98
CA LEU A 51 10.70 1.01 0.58
C LEU A 51 9.29 0.71 0.07
N TYR A 52 8.29 1.07 0.87
CA TYR A 52 6.88 0.99 0.48
C TYR A 52 6.43 2.31 -0.12
N LEU A 53 6.00 2.27 -1.38
CA LEU A 53 5.29 3.35 -2.07
C LEU A 53 3.83 2.93 -2.24
N SER A 54 3.14 2.72 -1.13
CA SER A 54 1.76 2.22 -1.07
C SER A 54 0.92 2.90 0.01
N ASP A 55 -0.37 2.57 0.06
CA ASP A 55 -1.33 3.07 1.06
C ASP A 55 -1.10 2.52 2.48
N GLY A 56 -0.10 1.65 2.67
CA GLY A 56 0.28 1.05 3.95
C GLY A 56 -0.16 -0.40 4.13
N VAL A 57 -1.05 -0.94 3.29
CA VAL A 57 -1.50 -2.34 3.41
C VAL A 57 -0.33 -3.32 3.28
N CYS A 58 0.56 -3.11 2.31
CA CYS A 58 1.76 -3.94 2.15
C CYS A 58 2.62 -3.93 3.41
N SER A 59 2.92 -2.75 3.95
CA SER A 59 3.77 -2.62 5.15
C SER A 59 3.15 -3.24 6.41
N TYR A 60 1.82 -3.36 6.44
CA TYR A 60 1.10 -3.95 7.56
C TYR A 60 1.19 -5.48 7.55
N TYR A 61 1.05 -6.11 6.37
CA TYR A 61 1.06 -7.56 6.25
C TYR A 61 2.44 -8.15 5.97
N ILE A 62 3.28 -7.45 5.21
CA ILE A 62 4.67 -7.79 5.00
C ILE A 62 5.44 -7.24 6.21
N ASN A 63 5.76 -8.12 7.15
CA ASN A 63 6.32 -7.81 8.46
C ASN A 63 7.79 -7.32 8.42
N SER A 64 8.17 -6.55 7.40
CA SER A 64 9.46 -5.86 7.28
C SER A 64 9.28 -4.36 7.53
N LYS A 65 10.28 -3.74 8.16
CA LYS A 65 10.26 -2.31 8.49
C LYS A 65 10.16 -1.46 7.23
N SER A 66 9.33 -0.44 7.25
CA SER A 66 9.38 0.60 6.23
C SER A 66 10.69 1.38 6.36
N TYR A 67 11.37 1.62 5.24
CA TYR A 67 12.62 2.38 5.22
C TYR A 67 12.41 3.84 5.64
N CYS A 68 11.38 4.49 5.11
CA CYS A 68 11.02 5.83 5.51
C CYS A 68 10.18 5.83 6.79
N ARG A 69 10.32 6.90 7.59
CA ARG A 69 9.60 7.09 8.86
C ARG A 69 8.10 6.87 8.72
N TYR A 70 7.51 7.35 7.62
CA TYR A 70 6.13 7.10 7.28
C TYR A 70 6.05 5.81 6.48
N TYR A 71 5.30 4.84 7.02
CA TYR A 71 5.06 3.53 6.41
C TYR A 71 4.22 3.60 5.13
N TYR A 72 3.63 4.77 4.84
CA TYR A 72 3.11 5.18 3.54
C TYR A 72 3.61 6.60 3.21
N PRO A 73 4.08 6.90 1.98
CA PRO A 73 4.67 8.20 1.63
C PRO A 73 3.60 9.28 1.37
N LEU A 74 2.69 9.49 2.32
CA LEU A 74 1.55 10.41 2.20
C LEU A 74 1.94 11.83 1.78
N PRO A 75 2.99 12.46 2.35
CA PRO A 75 3.36 13.81 1.98
C PRO A 75 3.64 13.96 0.48
N VAL A 76 4.33 12.98 -0.10
CA VAL A 76 4.64 12.97 -1.54
C VAL A 76 3.38 12.67 -2.36
N GLN A 77 2.59 11.67 -1.94
CA GLN A 77 1.36 11.29 -2.64
C GLN A 77 0.33 12.44 -2.67
N ARG A 78 0.17 13.16 -1.55
CA ARG A 78 -0.82 14.25 -1.41
C ARG A 78 -0.38 15.54 -2.09
N ALA A 79 0.92 15.77 -2.25
CA ALA A 79 1.40 16.96 -2.93
C ALA A 79 0.95 17.00 -4.40
N ASN A 80 0.70 15.84 -5.02
CA ASN A 80 0.11 15.74 -6.37
C ASN A 80 -1.28 16.38 -6.48
N TYR A 81 -2.02 16.49 -5.37
CA TYR A 81 -3.37 17.07 -5.32
C TYR A 81 -3.39 18.44 -4.62
N ASN A 82 -2.37 18.75 -3.82
CA ASN A 82 -2.22 20.02 -3.14
C ASN A 82 -0.78 20.55 -3.30
N PRO A 83 -0.52 21.38 -4.33
CA PRO A 83 0.82 21.85 -4.65
C PRO A 83 1.51 22.64 -3.53
N ASN A 84 0.75 23.23 -2.59
CA ASN A 84 1.33 23.94 -1.45
C ASN A 84 2.15 23.02 -0.54
N LEU A 85 1.95 21.70 -0.62
CA LEU A 85 2.71 20.73 0.15
C LEU A 85 4.15 20.56 -0.34
N TYR A 86 4.46 20.88 -1.61
CA TYR A 86 5.82 20.75 -2.17
C TYR A 86 6.86 21.56 -1.39
N GLU A 87 6.45 22.70 -0.81
CA GLU A 87 7.38 23.56 -0.07
C GLU A 87 7.57 23.15 1.38
N THR A 88 6.75 22.22 1.88
CA THR A 88 6.81 21.79 3.28
C THR A 88 8.05 20.95 3.56
N GLN A 89 8.58 21.08 4.77
CA GLN A 89 9.72 20.28 5.21
C GLN A 89 9.42 18.77 5.17
N VAL A 90 8.21 18.38 5.57
CA VAL A 90 7.79 16.97 5.58
C VAL A 90 7.76 16.35 4.18
N TYR A 91 7.38 17.11 3.15
CA TYR A 91 7.48 16.66 1.76
C TYR A 91 8.94 16.42 1.38
N LYS A 92 9.80 17.44 1.60
CA LYS A 92 11.23 17.41 1.24
C LYS A 92 11.94 16.22 1.89
N GLU A 93 11.76 16.04 3.20
CA GLU A 93 12.33 14.90 3.94
C GLU A 93 11.83 13.55 3.45
N THR A 94 10.54 13.42 3.15
CA THR A 94 9.98 12.15 2.64
C THR A 94 10.49 11.85 1.24
N PHE A 95 10.53 12.85 0.36
CA PHE A 95 11.02 12.72 -1.00
C PHE A 95 12.52 12.35 -1.02
N ASP A 96 13.34 13.03 -0.21
CA ASP A 96 14.76 12.72 -0.07
C ASP A 96 14.98 11.33 0.54
N CYS A 97 14.16 10.91 1.50
CA CYS A 97 14.20 9.55 2.03
C CYS A 97 13.97 8.51 0.91
N ILE A 98 12.94 8.70 0.09
CA ILE A 98 12.66 7.80 -1.05
C ILE A 98 13.86 7.75 -2.01
N LEU A 99 14.44 8.90 -2.35
CA LEU A 99 15.59 8.99 -3.25
C LEU A 99 16.89 8.42 -2.68
N ASN A 100 17.03 8.33 -1.36
CA ASN A 100 18.21 7.77 -0.71
C ASN A 100 18.10 6.27 -0.40
N TYR A 101 16.93 5.66 -0.64
CA TYR A 101 16.79 4.21 -0.45
C TYR A 101 17.78 3.43 -1.31
N SER A 102 18.41 2.43 -0.70
CA SER A 102 19.46 1.60 -1.31
C SER A 102 19.34 0.11 -0.95
N GLY A 103 18.27 -0.29 -0.26
CA GLY A 103 17.97 -1.69 0.04
C GLY A 103 17.48 -2.45 -1.20
N ASP A 104 17.15 -3.72 -1.02
CA ASP A 104 17.03 -4.65 -2.14
C ASP A 104 15.64 -4.67 -2.79
N PHE A 105 14.59 -4.29 -2.07
CA PHE A 105 13.21 -4.35 -2.56
C PHE A 105 12.43 -3.03 -2.42
N ILE A 106 11.67 -2.70 -3.45
CA ILE A 106 10.69 -1.60 -3.45
C ILE A 106 9.34 -2.18 -3.83
N VAL A 107 8.30 -1.86 -3.06
CA VAL A 107 6.91 -2.27 -3.35
C VAL A 107 6.11 -1.02 -3.69
N VAL A 108 5.52 -0.97 -4.88
CA VAL A 108 4.74 0.17 -5.36
C VAL A 108 3.29 -0.24 -5.58
N GLN A 109 2.34 0.47 -4.96
CA GLN A 109 0.92 0.37 -5.30
C GLN A 109 0.61 1.44 -6.34
N THR A 110 0.58 1.06 -7.61
CA THR A 110 0.55 2.00 -8.74
C THR A 110 -0.78 2.76 -8.90
N ASP A 111 -1.89 2.22 -8.39
CA ASP A 111 -3.20 2.88 -8.32
C ASP A 111 -3.25 3.98 -7.25
N TRP A 112 -2.31 3.98 -6.29
CA TRP A 112 -2.25 4.96 -5.21
C TRP A 112 -1.04 5.90 -5.31
N PHE A 113 0.12 5.39 -5.73
CA PHE A 113 1.36 6.12 -5.96
C PHE A 113 1.75 6.09 -7.44
N ASP A 114 1.36 7.13 -8.18
CA ASP A 114 1.65 7.22 -9.61
C ASP A 114 3.09 7.67 -9.88
N LEU A 115 3.92 6.74 -10.36
CA LEU A 115 5.30 7.03 -10.79
C LEU A 115 5.37 7.89 -12.06
N ASN A 116 4.29 7.97 -12.85
CA ASN A 116 4.24 8.76 -14.07
C ASN A 116 3.88 10.23 -13.83
N PHE A 117 3.52 10.59 -12.60
CA PHE A 117 3.29 11.98 -12.24
C PHE A 117 4.58 12.78 -12.39
N GLU A 118 4.51 13.97 -13.01
CA GLU A 118 5.72 14.74 -13.40
C GLU A 118 6.66 15.00 -12.21
N LYS A 119 6.10 15.30 -11.02
CA LYS A 119 6.89 15.54 -9.81
C LYS A 119 7.55 14.28 -9.24
N ASN A 120 7.06 13.10 -9.61
CA ASN A 120 7.62 11.81 -9.23
C ASN A 120 8.66 11.29 -10.23
N LYS A 121 8.94 12.02 -11.32
CA LYS A 121 9.94 11.63 -12.32
C LYS A 121 11.32 11.28 -11.72
N PRO A 122 11.89 12.03 -10.75
CA PRO A 122 13.15 11.64 -10.12
C PRO A 122 13.09 10.29 -9.39
N ILE A 123 11.95 9.99 -8.74
CA ILE A 123 11.72 8.70 -8.07
C ILE A 123 11.65 7.59 -9.12
N LYS A 124 10.88 7.79 -10.19
CA LYS A 124 10.77 6.85 -11.30
C LYS A 124 12.14 6.56 -11.92
N GLU A 125 12.90 7.59 -12.27
CA GLU A 125 14.23 7.43 -12.89
C GLU A 125 15.17 6.63 -11.99
N LYS A 126 15.23 6.94 -10.70
CA LYS A 126 16.03 6.17 -9.72
C LYS A 126 15.62 4.69 -9.68
N ILE A 127 14.32 4.41 -9.57
CA ILE A 127 13.82 3.04 -9.48
C ILE A 127 14.21 2.26 -10.74
N TYR A 128 13.87 2.79 -11.92
CA TYR A 128 14.14 2.07 -13.18
C TYR A 128 15.62 1.99 -13.55
N SER A 129 16.47 2.92 -13.07
CA SER A 129 17.93 2.81 -13.25
C SER A 129 18.53 1.67 -12.43
N SER A 130 18.12 1.54 -11.16
CA SER A 130 18.80 0.68 -10.18
C SER A 130 18.07 -0.63 -9.86
N TYR A 131 16.80 -0.76 -10.25
CA TYR A 131 15.96 -1.90 -9.93
C TYR A 131 15.27 -2.45 -11.19
N GLY A 132 14.99 -3.75 -11.20
CA GLY A 132 14.17 -4.44 -12.19
C GLY A 132 12.84 -4.87 -11.60
N VAL A 133 11.79 -4.89 -12.42
CA VAL A 133 10.49 -5.45 -12.03
C VAL A 133 10.65 -6.97 -11.92
N VAL A 134 10.25 -7.54 -10.79
CA VAL A 134 10.22 -8.99 -10.57
C VAL A 134 8.81 -9.54 -10.42
N ASP A 135 7.85 -8.69 -10.07
CA ASP A 135 6.44 -9.07 -9.91
C ASP A 135 5.50 -7.91 -10.25
N GLU A 136 4.34 -8.25 -10.79
CA GLU A 136 3.22 -7.35 -11.02
C GLU A 136 1.93 -8.10 -10.66
N THR A 137 1.38 -7.79 -9.49
CA THR A 137 0.23 -8.47 -8.91
C THR A 137 -0.96 -7.51 -8.76
N PRO A 138 -2.00 -7.65 -9.59
CA PRO A 138 -3.28 -6.99 -9.38
C PRO A 138 -4.14 -7.72 -8.34
N THR A 139 -4.84 -6.96 -7.51
CA THR A 139 -5.94 -7.44 -6.67
C THR A 139 -7.27 -6.87 -7.15
N SER A 140 -8.36 -7.19 -6.47
CA SER A 140 -9.68 -6.60 -6.80
C SER A 140 -9.74 -5.08 -6.59
N LYS A 141 -8.82 -4.49 -5.83
CA LYS A 141 -8.81 -3.04 -5.53
C LYS A 141 -7.48 -2.34 -5.78
N ARG A 142 -6.37 -3.07 -5.88
CA ARG A 142 -5.03 -2.52 -5.88
C ARG A 142 -4.17 -3.15 -6.96
N HIS A 143 -3.09 -2.47 -7.31
CA HIS A 143 -2.14 -2.96 -8.28
C HIS A 143 -0.70 -2.78 -7.78
N TYR A 144 -0.08 -3.89 -7.38
CA TYR A 144 1.24 -3.92 -6.80
C TYR A 144 2.32 -4.28 -7.81
N VAL A 145 3.42 -3.54 -7.80
CA VAL A 145 4.62 -3.86 -8.57
C VAL A 145 5.78 -4.00 -7.60
N ILE A 146 6.49 -5.12 -7.67
CA ILE A 146 7.69 -5.37 -6.87
C ILE A 146 8.91 -5.14 -7.75
N PHE A 147 9.79 -4.28 -7.25
CA PHE A 147 11.10 -4.03 -7.84
C PHE A 147 12.17 -4.66 -6.96
N LYS A 148 13.12 -5.35 -7.59
CA LYS A 148 14.33 -5.88 -6.97
C LYS A 148 15.56 -5.19 -7.53
N LYS A 149 16.53 -4.88 -6.69
CA LYS A 149 17.79 -4.25 -7.08
C LYS A 149 18.53 -5.11 -8.11
N LYS A 150 19.10 -4.46 -9.14
CA LYS A 150 19.88 -5.11 -10.21
C LYS A 150 21.28 -5.53 -9.74
#